data_AF-Q95YJ2-F1
#
_entry.id   AF-Q95YJ2-F1
#
_cell.length_a   1.000
_cell.length_b   1.000
_cell.length_c   1.000
_cell.angle_alpha   90.00
_cell.angle_beta   90.00
_cell.angle_gamma   90.00
#
_symmetry.space_group_name_H-M   'P 1'
#
loop_
_entity.id
_entity.type
_entity.pdbx_description
1 polymer ?
#
loop_
_entity_poly.entity_id
_entity_poly.type
_entity_poly.pdbx_seq_one_letter_code
_entity_poly.pdbx_strand_id
1 'polypeptide(L)'
;MFAKLFLVSVLLVGVNSRYVLVEEPGYYIEQYEDQPEQWANSRVRRQAGALTVNSDGTSGAMVKVPITGNENHRLSALGSVDLTNQMKLGAATAGLAYDNVNGHGATLTKTHIPGFGDKMTAAGKVNLFHNDNHDFSAKAFATKNLPNIPQVPNFNTVGAGVDYMFKDKIGASATAAHTDVFNRNDYSLGGKLNLFKTPTTSLDFNAGWKKFDTPFIKSSWEPSTSFSFSKYF
;
A
#
# COMPACT_ATOMS: atom_id res chain seq x y z
N MET A 1 -29.79 -1.65 8.00
CA MET A 1 -30.01 -0.23 7.64
C MET A 1 -28.71 0.55 7.46
N PHE A 2 -27.67 0.31 8.29
CA PHE A 2 -26.34 0.95 8.18
C PHE A 2 -25.60 0.77 6.84
N ALA A 3 -25.67 -0.40 6.21
CA ALA A 3 -24.98 -0.66 4.94
C ALA A 3 -25.47 0.23 3.77
N LYS A 4 -26.75 0.64 3.78
CA LYS A 4 -27.30 1.52 2.74
C LYS A 4 -26.89 2.98 2.95
N LEU A 5 -26.79 3.44 4.21
CA LEU A 5 -26.31 4.77 4.54
C LEU A 5 -24.80 4.94 4.25
N PHE A 6 -24.01 3.88 4.43
CA PHE A 6 -22.57 3.88 4.16
C PHE A 6 -22.25 3.90 2.65
N LEU A 7 -23.01 3.14 1.86
CA LEU A 7 -22.84 3.10 0.40
C LEU A 7 -23.22 4.44 -0.24
N VAL A 8 -24.24 5.13 0.30
CA VAL A 8 -24.60 6.49 -0.11
C VAL A 8 -23.55 7.51 0.30
N SER A 9 -22.87 7.35 1.45
CA SER A 9 -21.80 8.28 1.86
C SER A 9 -20.53 8.11 1.02
N VAL A 10 -20.15 6.89 0.63
CA VAL A 10 -19.02 6.66 -0.31
C VAL A 10 -19.34 7.20 -1.71
N LEU A 11 -20.59 7.03 -2.18
CA LEU A 11 -21.04 7.63 -3.44
C LEU A 11 -21.11 9.17 -3.37
N LEU A 12 -21.55 9.75 -2.25
CA LEU A 12 -21.56 11.20 -2.05
C LEU A 12 -20.15 11.79 -1.99
N VAL A 13 -19.15 11.08 -1.44
CA VAL A 13 -17.74 11.50 -1.49
C VAL A 13 -17.19 11.42 -2.92
N GLY A 14 -17.58 10.39 -3.68
CA GLY A 14 -17.21 10.24 -5.10
C GLY A 14 -17.89 11.24 -6.04
N VAL A 15 -19.08 11.73 -5.71
CA VAL A 15 -19.83 12.71 -6.52
C VAL A 15 -19.52 14.16 -6.14
N ASN A 16 -19.30 14.47 -4.85
CA ASN A 16 -18.95 15.82 -4.40
C ASN A 16 -17.49 16.22 -4.67
N SER A 17 -16.61 15.28 -5.02
CA SER A 17 -15.24 15.60 -5.46
C SER A 17 -15.18 16.28 -6.83
N ARG A 18 -16.31 16.40 -7.55
CA ARG A 18 -16.44 17.27 -8.74
C ARG A 18 -16.76 18.74 -8.42
N TYR A 19 -17.13 19.07 -7.18
CA TYR A 19 -17.62 20.40 -6.79
C TYR A 19 -16.96 20.95 -5.52
N VAL A 20 -15.71 20.58 -5.23
CA VAL A 20 -14.94 21.30 -4.22
C VAL A 20 -14.54 22.65 -4.82
N LEU A 21 -15.37 23.67 -4.57
CA LEU A 21 -14.94 25.06 -4.62
C LEU A 21 -13.90 25.24 -3.52
N VAL A 22 -12.66 25.45 -3.94
CA VAL A 22 -11.57 25.84 -3.05
C VAL A 22 -11.81 27.31 -2.70
N GLU A 23 -12.46 27.57 -1.57
CA GLU A 23 -12.39 28.90 -0.95
C GLU A 23 -11.00 29.05 -0.33
N GLU A 24 -10.17 29.86 -0.97
CA GLU A 24 -8.90 30.33 -0.42
C GLU A 24 -9.20 31.26 0.76
N PRO A 25 -8.73 30.97 1.99
CA PRO A 25 -8.75 31.96 3.05
C PRO A 25 -7.71 33.03 2.71
N GLY A 26 -8.21 34.20 2.31
CA GLY A 26 -7.39 35.37 1.99
C GLY A 26 -6.54 35.82 3.17
N TYR A 27 -5.23 35.85 2.95
CA TYR A 27 -4.28 36.62 3.73
C TYR A 27 -3.56 37.59 2.80
N TYR A 28 -3.73 38.89 3.06
CA TYR A 28 -2.93 39.94 2.47
C TYR A 28 -1.50 39.87 3.05
N ILE A 29 -0.47 40.04 2.21
CA ILE A 29 0.61 41.04 2.32
C ILE A 29 1.65 40.84 1.19
N GLU A 30 1.84 41.95 0.47
CA GLU A 30 3.02 42.47 -0.26
C GLU A 30 3.68 41.72 -1.44
N GLN A 31 3.79 42.51 -2.51
CA GLN A 31 4.59 42.28 -3.72
C GLN A 31 6.07 42.06 -3.38
N TYR A 32 6.62 40.94 -3.85
CA TYR A 32 8.04 40.84 -4.18
C TYR A 32 8.18 40.15 -5.55
N GLU A 33 9.07 40.74 -6.34
CA GLU A 33 9.37 40.48 -7.75
C GLU A 33 9.48 39.01 -8.18
N ASP A 34 9.05 38.79 -9.43
CA ASP A 34 9.26 37.60 -10.25
C ASP A 34 10.68 37.01 -10.10
N GLN A 35 10.76 35.80 -9.57
CA GLN A 35 11.88 34.89 -9.77
C GLN A 35 11.36 33.64 -10.48
N PRO A 36 11.99 33.20 -11.59
CA PRO A 36 11.48 32.08 -12.37
C PRO A 36 11.45 30.82 -11.51
N GLU A 37 10.31 30.10 -11.55
CA GLU A 37 10.08 28.84 -10.85
C GLU A 37 11.28 27.89 -11.02
N GLN A 38 12.13 27.85 -9.99
CA GLN A 38 13.09 26.79 -9.83
C GLN A 38 12.30 25.50 -9.74
N TRP A 39 12.48 24.64 -10.74
CA TRP A 39 12.00 23.27 -10.77
C TRP A 39 12.21 22.64 -9.41
N ALA A 40 11.11 22.49 -8.68
CA ALA A 40 11.10 21.77 -7.43
C ALA A 40 11.42 20.32 -7.79
N ASN A 41 12.71 19.99 -7.76
CA ASN A 41 13.23 18.64 -7.89
C ASN A 41 12.36 17.76 -7.00
N SER A 42 11.55 16.90 -7.63
CA SER A 42 10.66 15.96 -6.96
C SER A 42 11.54 15.01 -6.15
N ARG A 43 11.80 15.39 -4.89
CA ARG A 43 12.52 14.52 -3.96
C ARG A 43 11.59 13.35 -3.66
N VAL A 44 11.89 12.23 -4.32
CA VAL A 44 11.24 10.94 -4.08
C VAL A 44 11.37 10.62 -2.59
N ARG A 45 10.22 10.62 -1.91
CA ARG A 45 10.14 10.47 -0.45
C ARG A 45 10.52 9.05 -0.07
N ARG A 46 11.53 8.89 0.77
CA ARG A 46 12.08 7.57 1.13
C ARG A 46 11.50 7.13 2.47
N GLN A 47 10.66 6.11 2.44
CA GLN A 47 9.98 5.61 3.64
C GLN A 47 10.99 4.98 4.61
N ALA A 48 11.05 5.50 5.83
CA ALA A 48 11.87 5.02 6.94
C ALA A 48 11.17 3.91 7.72
N GLY A 49 9.86 4.08 7.91
CA GLY A 49 9.03 3.11 8.59
C GLY A 49 7.56 3.45 8.48
N ALA A 50 6.72 2.49 8.82
CA ALA A 50 5.28 2.68 8.93
C ALA A 50 4.68 1.83 10.04
N LEU A 51 3.58 2.34 10.59
CA LEU A 51 2.68 1.63 11.47
C LEU A 51 1.34 1.51 10.75
N THR A 52 0.73 0.33 10.76
CA THR A 52 -0.59 0.09 10.16
C THR A 52 -1.51 -0.56 11.18
N VAL A 53 -2.77 -0.14 11.19
CA VAL A 53 -3.85 -0.75 11.98
C VAL A 53 -5.02 -1.02 11.05
N ASN A 54 -5.55 -2.23 11.11
CA ASN A 54 -6.65 -2.69 10.27
C ASN A 54 -7.95 -2.79 11.08
N SER A 55 -9.08 -2.74 10.37
CA SER A 55 -10.42 -2.85 10.98
C SER A 55 -10.72 -4.21 11.62
N ASP A 56 -9.97 -5.24 11.25
CA ASP A 56 -10.07 -6.58 11.84
C ASP A 56 -9.31 -6.73 13.17
N GLY A 57 -8.71 -5.63 13.65
CA GLY A 57 -7.92 -5.56 14.88
C GLY A 57 -6.45 -5.94 14.71
N THR A 58 -6.03 -6.38 13.51
CA THR A 58 -4.62 -6.62 13.24
C THR A 58 -3.86 -5.30 13.11
N SER A 59 -2.57 -5.33 13.42
CA SER A 59 -1.68 -4.18 13.26
C SER A 59 -0.31 -4.61 12.78
N GLY A 60 0.52 -3.68 12.34
CA GLY A 60 1.87 -3.99 11.88
C GLY A 60 2.80 -2.81 11.96
N ALA A 61 4.09 -3.09 12.06
CA ALA A 61 5.17 -2.13 12.05
C ALA A 61 6.22 -2.57 11.03
N MET A 62 6.64 -1.65 10.17
CA MET A 62 7.69 -1.86 9.17
C MET A 62 8.77 -0.82 9.35
N VAL A 63 10.02 -1.24 9.16
CA VAL A 63 11.21 -0.39 9.11
C VAL A 63 11.98 -0.72 7.84
N LYS A 64 12.47 0.32 7.17
CA LYS A 64 13.33 0.21 6.00
C LYS A 64 14.61 1.02 6.23
N VAL A 65 15.75 0.35 6.19
CA VAL A 65 17.07 0.94 6.46
C VAL A 65 17.91 0.90 5.19
N PRO A 66 18.33 2.04 4.62
CA PRO A 66 19.19 2.05 3.45
C PRO A 66 20.56 1.43 3.79
N ILE A 67 21.02 0.48 2.97
CA ILE A 67 22.33 -0.18 3.10
C ILE A 67 23.35 0.55 2.22
N THR A 68 22.99 0.73 0.95
CA THR A 68 23.84 1.37 -0.05
C THR A 68 22.98 1.97 -1.15
N GLY A 69 23.52 2.93 -1.89
CA GLY A 69 22.83 3.56 -3.01
C GLY A 69 23.20 5.02 -3.19
N ASN A 70 22.77 5.57 -4.31
CA ASN A 70 22.93 6.96 -4.67
C ASN A 70 21.57 7.68 -4.65
N GLU A 71 21.52 8.82 -5.31
CA GLU A 71 20.32 9.63 -5.42
C GLU A 71 19.23 8.91 -6.21
N ASN A 72 19.62 8.12 -7.22
CA ASN A 72 18.75 7.49 -8.20
C ASN A 72 18.31 6.06 -7.82
N HIS A 73 19.18 5.31 -7.13
CA HIS A 73 19.01 3.90 -6.84
C HIS A 73 19.40 3.61 -5.39
N ARG A 74 18.55 2.90 -4.64
CA ARG A 74 18.87 2.49 -3.27
C ARG A 74 18.54 1.05 -3.01
N LEU A 75 19.49 0.37 -2.36
CA LEU A 75 19.31 -0.93 -1.75
C LEU A 75 19.11 -0.72 -0.24
N SER A 76 18.03 -1.29 0.30
CA SER A 76 17.65 -1.15 1.70
C SER A 76 17.35 -2.52 2.32
N ALA A 77 17.66 -2.67 3.60
CA ALA A 77 17.14 -3.74 4.43
C ALA A 77 15.70 -3.41 4.83
N LEU A 78 14.86 -4.43 4.87
CA LEU A 78 13.47 -4.37 5.32
C LEU A 78 13.31 -5.25 6.55
N GLY A 79 12.57 -4.76 7.53
CA GLY A 79 12.07 -5.55 8.64
C GLY A 79 10.61 -5.18 8.91
N SER A 80 9.75 -6.15 9.18
CA SER A 80 8.40 -5.87 9.67
C SER A 80 7.92 -6.91 10.66
N VAL A 81 6.97 -6.51 11.49
CA VAL A 81 6.22 -7.39 12.39
C VAL A 81 4.75 -7.06 12.25
N ASP A 82 3.93 -8.09 12.14
CA ASP A 82 2.47 -7.99 12.13
C ASP A 82 1.93 -8.66 13.39
N LEU A 83 0.94 -8.04 14.01
CA LEU A 83 0.24 -8.49 15.19
C LEU A 83 -1.19 -8.87 14.84
N THR A 84 -1.64 -9.98 15.42
CA THR A 84 -3.04 -10.42 15.38
C THR A 84 -3.95 -9.48 16.17
N ASN A 85 -5.27 -9.67 16.06
CA ASN A 85 -6.25 -8.98 16.89
C ASN A 85 -6.13 -9.25 18.40
N GLN A 86 -5.34 -10.25 18.80
CA GLN A 86 -4.99 -10.55 20.19
C GLN A 86 -3.62 -9.96 20.58
N MET A 87 -3.04 -9.08 19.78
CA MET A 87 -1.71 -8.49 19.97
C MET A 87 -0.57 -9.52 20.04
N LYS A 88 -0.80 -10.74 19.56
CA LYS A 88 0.23 -11.76 19.40
C LYS A 88 0.92 -11.61 18.06
N LEU A 89 2.18 -12.04 17.97
CA LEU A 89 2.92 -12.09 16.72
C LEU A 89 2.16 -12.92 15.67
N GLY A 90 1.69 -12.26 14.62
CA GLY A 90 1.04 -12.87 13.46
C GLY A 90 2.04 -13.16 12.33
N ALA A 91 3.01 -12.27 12.12
CA ALA A 91 4.09 -12.50 11.16
C ALA A 91 5.35 -11.70 11.52
N ALA A 92 6.51 -12.22 11.15
CA ALA A 92 7.79 -11.50 11.19
C ALA A 92 8.46 -11.57 9.83
N THR A 93 8.79 -10.42 9.25
CA THR A 93 9.38 -10.33 7.91
C THR A 93 10.75 -9.68 7.96
N ALA A 94 11.68 -10.22 7.17
CA ALA A 94 12.96 -9.62 6.88
C ALA A 94 13.25 -9.70 5.39
N GLY A 95 13.98 -8.74 4.83
CA GLY A 95 14.29 -8.78 3.41
C GLY A 95 15.10 -7.61 2.90
N LEU A 96 15.14 -7.50 1.57
CA LEU A 96 15.81 -6.44 0.84
C LEU A 96 14.80 -5.73 -0.07
N ALA A 97 14.95 -4.41 -0.18
CA ALA A 97 14.27 -3.56 -1.14
C ALA A 97 15.28 -2.87 -2.04
N TYR A 98 14.97 -2.82 -3.32
CA TYR A 98 15.58 -1.95 -4.28
C TYR A 98 14.54 -0.92 -4.73
N ASP A 99 14.86 0.37 -4.60
CA ASP A 99 14.00 1.48 -5.00
C ASP A 99 14.74 2.39 -5.97
N ASN A 100 14.03 2.91 -6.98
CA ASN A 100 14.52 3.90 -7.94
C ASN A 100 13.69 5.20 -7.85
N VAL A 101 14.32 6.35 -8.08
CA VAL A 101 13.66 7.66 -8.19
C VAL A 101 12.50 7.70 -9.18
N ASN A 102 12.54 6.90 -10.25
CA ASN A 102 11.44 6.81 -11.21
C ASN A 102 10.21 6.06 -10.68
N GLY A 103 10.20 5.66 -9.39
CA GLY A 103 9.08 4.95 -8.77
C GLY A 103 9.03 3.45 -9.09
N HIS A 104 10.05 2.92 -9.77
CA HIS A 104 10.27 1.47 -9.90
C HIS A 104 10.91 0.92 -8.64
N GLY A 105 10.60 -0.34 -8.32
CA GLY A 105 11.24 -1.02 -7.21
C GLY A 105 11.08 -2.53 -7.28
N ALA A 106 11.90 -3.23 -6.52
CA ALA A 106 11.83 -4.67 -6.35
C ALA A 106 12.09 -5.02 -4.90
N THR A 107 11.42 -6.04 -4.38
CA THR A 107 11.65 -6.53 -3.03
C THR A 107 11.80 -8.04 -3.02
N LEU A 108 12.63 -8.53 -2.10
CA LEU A 108 12.76 -9.94 -1.79
C LEU A 108 12.65 -10.08 -0.27
N THR A 109 11.64 -10.79 0.21
CA THR A 109 11.36 -10.93 1.63
C THR A 109 11.17 -12.39 2.04
N LYS A 110 11.56 -12.68 3.27
CA LYS A 110 11.21 -13.91 3.99
C LYS A 110 10.30 -13.52 5.15
N THR A 111 9.13 -14.15 5.23
CA THR A 111 8.15 -13.94 6.29
C THR A 111 7.93 -15.24 7.05
N HIS A 112 8.11 -15.22 8.36
CA HIS A 112 7.76 -16.31 9.27
C HIS A 112 6.39 -16.06 9.88
N ILE A 113 5.48 -17.03 9.78
CA ILE A 113 4.14 -16.97 10.35
C ILE A 113 4.00 -18.11 11.38
N PRO A 114 3.87 -17.79 12.68
CA PRO A 114 3.70 -18.80 13.72
C PRO A 114 2.51 -19.73 13.42
N GLY A 115 2.73 -21.05 13.51
CA GLY A 115 1.71 -22.07 13.25
C GLY A 115 1.41 -22.35 11.77
N PHE A 116 1.87 -21.51 10.84
CA PHE A 116 1.75 -21.76 9.40
C PHE A 116 3.08 -22.22 8.79
N GLY A 117 4.17 -21.50 9.02
CA GLY A 117 5.47 -21.76 8.39
C GLY A 117 6.08 -20.51 7.75
N ASP A 118 6.98 -20.70 6.80
CA ASP A 118 7.72 -19.63 6.13
C ASP A 118 7.10 -19.28 4.77
N LYS A 119 7.31 -18.03 4.34
CA LYS A 119 6.99 -17.54 3.00
C LYS A 119 8.18 -16.79 2.44
N MET A 120 8.46 -16.97 1.16
CA MET A 120 9.45 -16.19 0.44
C MET A 120 8.77 -15.45 -0.70
N THR A 121 8.83 -14.13 -0.70
CA THR A 121 8.13 -13.28 -1.68
C THR A 121 9.12 -12.45 -2.47
N ALA A 122 9.02 -12.51 -3.79
CA ALA A 122 9.65 -11.58 -4.71
C ALA A 122 8.55 -10.69 -5.29
N ALA A 123 8.71 -9.37 -5.21
CA ALA A 123 7.76 -8.42 -5.77
C ALA A 123 8.46 -7.34 -6.58
N GLY A 124 7.78 -6.82 -7.60
CA GLY A 124 8.22 -5.73 -8.42
C GLY A 124 7.12 -4.66 -8.53
N LYS A 125 7.53 -3.40 -8.56
CA LYS A 125 6.69 -2.24 -8.83
C LYS A 125 7.28 -1.46 -10.00
N VAL A 126 6.43 -1.01 -10.91
CA VAL A 126 6.80 -0.13 -12.01
C VAL A 126 5.86 1.07 -12.01
N ASN A 127 6.41 2.29 -12.02
CA ASN A 127 5.62 3.48 -12.29
C ASN A 127 5.40 3.57 -13.81
N LEU A 128 4.16 3.57 -14.24
CA LEU A 128 3.78 3.60 -15.65
C LEU A 128 3.49 5.03 -16.12
N PHE A 129 3.03 5.90 -15.22
CA PHE A 129 2.74 7.29 -15.53
C PHE A 129 2.86 8.14 -14.26
N HIS A 130 3.65 9.21 -14.34
CA HIS A 130 3.85 10.14 -13.24
C HIS A 130 3.88 11.57 -13.77
N ASN A 131 2.99 12.43 -13.25
CA ASN A 131 3.03 13.88 -13.42
C ASN A 131 2.63 14.56 -12.10
N ASP A 132 2.55 15.89 -12.10
CA ASP A 132 2.28 16.69 -10.90
C ASP A 132 0.96 16.33 -10.19
N ASN A 133 0.00 15.74 -10.92
CA ASN A 133 -1.33 15.45 -10.43
C ASN A 133 -1.66 13.95 -10.39
N HIS A 134 -0.93 13.10 -11.10
CA HIS A 134 -1.34 11.73 -11.38
C HIS A 134 -0.13 10.81 -11.24
N ASP A 135 -0.28 9.77 -10.42
CA ASP A 135 0.66 8.65 -10.33
C ASP A 135 -0.11 7.36 -10.62
N PHE A 136 0.37 6.58 -11.59
CA PHE A 136 -0.18 5.29 -11.95
C PHE A 136 0.93 4.25 -11.97
N SER A 137 0.77 3.20 -11.16
CA SER A 137 1.77 2.15 -11.02
C SER A 137 1.16 0.77 -11.15
N ALA A 138 1.97 -0.15 -11.67
CA ALA A 138 1.67 -1.57 -11.71
C ALA A 138 2.61 -2.32 -10.76
N LYS A 139 2.09 -3.40 -10.17
CA LYS A 139 2.80 -4.27 -9.24
C LYS A 139 2.56 -5.72 -9.60
N ALA A 140 3.58 -6.54 -9.39
CA ALA A 140 3.48 -7.99 -9.50
C ALA A 140 4.29 -8.65 -8.39
N PHE A 141 3.87 -9.83 -7.96
CA PHE A 141 4.59 -10.61 -6.97
C PHE A 141 4.43 -12.11 -7.19
N ALA A 142 5.41 -12.85 -6.69
CA ALA A 142 5.38 -14.30 -6.58
C ALA A 142 5.86 -14.68 -5.18
N THR A 143 5.10 -15.54 -4.53
CA THR A 143 5.36 -16.04 -3.18
C THR A 143 5.44 -17.54 -3.20
N LYS A 144 6.53 -18.09 -2.69
CA LYS A 144 6.65 -19.50 -2.35
C LYS A 144 6.29 -19.68 -0.88
N ASN A 145 5.21 -20.41 -0.63
CA ASN A 145 4.76 -20.76 0.70
C ASN A 145 5.39 -22.10 1.10
N LEU A 146 5.94 -22.14 2.31
CA LEU A 146 6.62 -23.28 2.92
C LEU A 146 5.93 -23.60 4.25
N PRO A 147 4.74 -24.22 4.23
CA PRO A 147 4.01 -24.51 5.46
C PRO A 147 4.73 -25.60 6.28
N ASN A 148 4.74 -25.45 7.60
CA ASN A 148 5.21 -26.46 8.54
C ASN A 148 4.06 -27.37 9.04
N ILE A 149 2.93 -27.36 8.35
CA ILE A 149 1.74 -28.14 8.70
C ILE A 149 1.83 -29.51 8.00
N PRO A 150 1.71 -30.63 8.73
CA PRO A 150 1.67 -31.95 8.12
C PRO A 150 0.60 -32.01 7.02
N GLN A 151 0.92 -32.66 5.89
CA GLN A 151 0.03 -32.86 4.74
C GLN A 151 -0.20 -31.64 3.83
N VAL A 152 0.33 -30.45 4.15
CA VAL A 152 0.27 -29.29 3.24
C VAL A 152 1.58 -29.18 2.46
N PRO A 153 1.60 -29.44 1.15
CA PRO A 153 2.81 -29.31 0.35
C PRO A 153 3.21 -27.83 0.20
N ASN A 154 4.45 -27.59 -0.23
CA ASN A 154 4.87 -26.25 -0.65
C ASN A 154 4.06 -25.81 -1.86
N PHE A 155 3.67 -24.54 -1.91
CA PHE A 155 2.85 -24.03 -2.99
C PHE A 155 3.18 -22.58 -3.32
N ASN A 156 2.87 -22.18 -4.55
CA ASN A 156 3.11 -20.84 -5.02
C ASN A 156 1.82 -20.02 -5.02
N THR A 157 1.99 -18.72 -4.79
CA THR A 157 0.97 -17.70 -5.01
C THR A 157 1.58 -16.64 -5.92
N VAL A 158 0.91 -16.32 -7.01
CA VAL A 158 1.32 -15.22 -7.90
C VAL A 158 0.22 -14.17 -7.94
N GLY A 159 0.58 -12.91 -8.08
CA GLY A 159 -0.42 -11.86 -8.15
C GLY A 159 0.10 -10.61 -8.80
N ALA A 160 -0.84 -9.75 -9.18
CA ALA A 160 -0.56 -8.47 -9.77
C ALA A 160 -1.64 -7.46 -9.39
N GLY A 161 -1.33 -6.19 -9.60
CA GLY A 161 -2.28 -5.13 -9.35
C GLY A 161 -1.82 -3.80 -9.88
N VAL A 162 -2.72 -2.84 -9.80
CA VAL A 162 -2.51 -1.46 -10.20
C VAL A 162 -2.92 -0.52 -9.09
N ASP A 163 -2.24 0.59 -9.00
CA ASP A 163 -2.54 1.67 -8.09
C ASP A 163 -2.56 2.99 -8.86
N TYR A 164 -3.49 3.86 -8.49
CA TYR A 164 -3.62 5.22 -8.98
C TYR A 164 -3.71 6.19 -7.81
N MET A 165 -3.03 7.32 -7.88
CA MET A 165 -3.14 8.43 -6.93
C MET A 165 -3.30 9.75 -7.68
N PHE A 166 -4.23 10.58 -7.24
CA PHE A 166 -4.44 11.95 -7.68
C PHE A 166 -3.93 12.92 -6.62
N LYS A 167 -3.01 13.81 -7.00
CA LYS A 167 -2.35 14.82 -6.17
C LYS A 167 -1.84 14.27 -4.84
N ASP A 168 -1.37 13.02 -4.87
CA ASP A 168 -0.97 12.27 -3.68
C ASP A 168 -2.02 12.21 -2.54
N LYS A 169 -3.28 12.51 -2.84
CA LYS A 169 -4.33 12.69 -1.83
C LYS A 169 -5.42 11.64 -1.93
N ILE A 170 -5.92 11.37 -3.12
CA ILE A 170 -7.03 10.45 -3.34
C ILE A 170 -6.58 9.40 -4.34
N GLY A 171 -6.78 8.13 -4.04
CA GLY A 171 -6.34 7.05 -4.91
C GLY A 171 -7.27 5.87 -4.94
N ALA A 172 -6.97 4.98 -5.88
CA ALA A 172 -7.64 3.71 -6.08
C ALA A 172 -6.60 2.61 -6.33
N SER A 173 -6.98 1.38 -6.02
CA SER A 173 -6.13 0.21 -6.20
C SER A 173 -6.98 -1.00 -6.53
N ALA A 174 -6.45 -1.87 -7.37
CA ALA A 174 -7.05 -3.13 -7.73
C ALA A 174 -5.97 -4.20 -7.79
N THR A 175 -6.20 -5.35 -7.16
CA THR A 175 -5.24 -6.46 -7.16
C THR A 175 -5.96 -7.80 -7.35
N ALA A 176 -5.25 -8.73 -7.97
CA ALA A 176 -5.67 -10.12 -8.13
C ALA A 176 -4.47 -11.04 -7.84
N ALA A 177 -4.73 -12.16 -7.20
CA ALA A 177 -3.72 -13.18 -6.95
C ALA A 177 -4.32 -14.58 -7.12
N HIS A 178 -3.48 -15.53 -7.52
CA HIS A 178 -3.81 -16.93 -7.67
C HIS A 178 -2.89 -17.78 -6.82
N THR A 179 -3.47 -18.73 -6.08
CA THR A 179 -2.75 -19.72 -5.27
C THR A 179 -3.03 -21.12 -5.81
N ASP A 180 -1.98 -21.79 -6.30
CA ASP A 180 -2.09 -23.01 -7.10
C ASP A 180 -2.73 -24.17 -6.33
N VAL A 181 -2.26 -24.44 -5.10
CA VAL A 181 -2.66 -25.64 -4.34
C VAL A 181 -4.14 -25.66 -3.96
N PHE A 182 -4.74 -24.48 -3.80
CA PHE A 182 -6.16 -24.34 -3.44
C PHE A 182 -7.04 -23.94 -4.62
N ASN A 183 -6.44 -23.78 -5.81
CA ASN A 183 -7.07 -23.16 -6.97
C ASN A 183 -7.84 -21.89 -6.57
N ARG A 184 -7.19 -21.05 -5.76
CA ARG A 184 -7.83 -19.92 -5.09
C ARG A 184 -7.47 -18.64 -5.81
N ASN A 185 -8.47 -17.88 -6.23
CA ASN A 185 -8.32 -16.53 -6.72
C ASN A 185 -8.71 -15.53 -5.62
N ASP A 186 -7.79 -14.64 -5.27
CA ASP A 186 -8.02 -13.54 -4.34
C ASP A 186 -8.09 -12.24 -5.13
N TYR A 187 -9.12 -11.43 -4.85
CA TYR A 187 -9.34 -10.13 -5.47
C TYR A 187 -9.49 -9.07 -4.40
N SER A 188 -8.95 -7.87 -4.66
CA SER A 188 -9.26 -6.72 -3.84
C SER A 188 -9.35 -5.43 -4.65
N LEU A 189 -10.24 -4.56 -4.19
CA LEU A 189 -10.45 -3.22 -4.71
C LEU A 189 -10.43 -2.27 -3.52
N GLY A 190 -9.72 -1.15 -3.62
CA GLY A 190 -9.62 -0.21 -2.50
C GLY A 190 -9.40 1.22 -2.94
N GLY A 191 -10.03 2.15 -2.23
CA GLY A 191 -9.73 3.56 -2.23
C GLY A 191 -8.69 3.92 -1.18
N LYS A 192 -7.92 4.96 -1.47
CA LYS A 192 -6.91 5.53 -0.56
C LYS A 192 -7.19 7.01 -0.38
N LEU A 193 -7.07 7.48 0.84
CA LEU A 193 -7.21 8.88 1.19
C LEU A 193 -6.06 9.26 2.11
N ASN A 194 -5.19 10.15 1.64
CA ASN A 194 -4.20 10.77 2.49
C ASN A 194 -4.91 11.85 3.34
N LEU A 195 -4.97 11.59 4.65
CA LEU A 195 -5.58 12.51 5.61
C LEU A 195 -4.64 13.64 5.98
N PHE A 196 -3.34 13.38 5.98
CA PHE A 196 -2.31 14.33 6.37
C PHE A 196 -0.97 13.98 5.73
N LYS A 197 -0.30 14.97 5.14
CA LYS A 197 0.98 14.80 4.47
C LYS A 197 1.91 15.97 4.78
N THR A 198 3.07 15.68 5.36
CA THR A 198 4.21 16.62 5.49
C THR A 198 5.39 16.06 4.73
N PRO A 199 6.51 16.79 4.55
CA PRO A 199 7.71 16.24 3.91
C PRO A 199 8.22 14.93 4.56
N THR A 200 8.04 14.75 5.87
CA THR A 200 8.60 13.63 6.64
C THR A 200 7.56 12.67 7.19
N THR A 201 6.26 12.97 7.08
CA THR A 201 5.20 12.12 7.62
C THR A 201 3.98 12.04 6.72
N SER A 202 3.27 10.91 6.80
CA SER A 202 1.99 10.70 6.13
C SER A 202 1.05 9.94 7.05
N LEU A 203 -0.23 10.31 7.04
CA LEU A 203 -1.32 9.53 7.60
C LEU A 203 -2.30 9.20 6.48
N ASP A 204 -2.45 7.91 6.19
CA ASP A 204 -3.25 7.40 5.11
C ASP A 204 -4.41 6.56 5.66
N PHE A 205 -5.60 6.80 5.14
CA PHE A 205 -6.77 5.96 5.34
C PHE A 205 -7.02 5.15 4.07
N ASN A 206 -7.12 3.83 4.19
CA ASN A 206 -7.48 2.96 3.08
C ASN A 206 -8.79 2.26 3.40
N ALA A 207 -9.68 2.19 2.42
CA ALA A 207 -10.94 1.47 2.52
C ALA A 207 -11.18 0.69 1.24
N GLY A 208 -11.64 -0.55 1.35
CA GLY A 208 -11.83 -1.40 0.19
C GLY A 208 -12.62 -2.64 0.50
N TRP A 209 -12.69 -3.51 -0.50
CA TRP A 209 -13.33 -4.81 -0.42
C TRP A 209 -12.36 -5.89 -0.88
N LYS A 210 -12.46 -7.05 -0.24
CA LYS A 210 -11.69 -8.25 -0.59
C LYS A 210 -12.67 -9.38 -0.87
N LYS A 211 -12.31 -10.27 -1.79
CA LYS A 211 -13.06 -11.47 -2.14
C LYS A 211 -12.09 -12.59 -2.45
N PHE A 212 -12.48 -13.82 -2.16
CA PHE A 212 -11.80 -14.99 -2.71
C PHE A 212 -12.78 -15.95 -3.36
N ASP A 213 -12.31 -16.68 -4.37
CA ASP A 213 -13.04 -17.73 -5.05
C ASP A 213 -12.16 -18.99 -5.13
N THR A 214 -12.75 -20.15 -4.82
CA THR A 214 -12.18 -21.49 -5.05
C THR A 214 -13.22 -22.32 -5.81
N PRO A 215 -12.87 -23.50 -6.35
CA PRO A 215 -13.85 -24.37 -7.01
C PRO A 215 -15.01 -24.79 -6.12
N PHE A 216 -14.81 -24.84 -4.80
CA PHE A 216 -15.78 -25.37 -3.84
C PHE A 216 -16.42 -24.29 -2.96
N ILE A 217 -15.75 -23.15 -2.76
CA ILE A 217 -16.18 -22.07 -1.86
C ILE A 217 -15.96 -20.73 -2.55
N LYS A 218 -17.00 -19.90 -2.57
CA LYS A 218 -16.93 -18.50 -3.01
C LYS A 218 -17.25 -17.60 -1.83
N SER A 219 -16.39 -16.63 -1.56
CA SER A 219 -16.67 -15.60 -0.56
C SER A 219 -17.48 -14.46 -1.15
N SER A 220 -18.22 -13.76 -0.30
CA SER A 220 -18.80 -12.46 -0.64
C SER A 220 -17.70 -11.38 -0.59
N TRP A 221 -18.03 -10.18 -1.06
CA TRP A 221 -17.14 -9.05 -0.89
C TRP A 221 -17.17 -8.59 0.56
N GLU A 222 -16.04 -8.73 1.24
CA GLU A 222 -15.86 -8.33 2.63
C GLU A 222 -15.20 -6.94 2.68
N PRO A 223 -15.79 -5.97 3.42
CA PRO A 223 -15.18 -4.67 3.59
C PRO A 223 -13.92 -4.77 4.45
N SER A 224 -12.92 -3.95 4.13
CA SER A 224 -11.70 -3.81 4.91
C SER A 224 -11.29 -2.34 4.96
N THR A 225 -10.93 -1.85 6.14
CA THR A 225 -10.35 -0.52 6.28
C THR A 225 -9.04 -0.59 7.07
N SER A 226 -8.17 0.40 6.86
CA SER A 226 -6.90 0.50 7.56
C SER A 226 -6.45 1.95 7.68
N PHE A 227 -5.68 2.22 8.73
CA PHE A 227 -4.92 3.45 8.90
C PHE A 227 -3.44 3.13 8.87
N SER A 228 -2.68 3.90 8.11
CA SER A 228 -1.23 3.77 8.03
C SER A 228 -0.57 5.10 8.35
N PHE A 229 0.29 5.12 9.36
CA PHE A 229 1.19 6.22 9.66
C PHE A 229 2.56 5.90 9.11
N SER A 230 3.09 6.73 8.22
CA SER A 230 4.42 6.54 7.61
C SER A 230 5.34 7.70 7.94
N LYS A 231 6.62 7.39 8.19
CA LYS A 231 7.70 8.36 8.35
C LYS A 231 8.68 8.25 7.18
N TYR A 232 9.15 9.38 6.71
CA TYR A 232 10.07 9.53 5.58
C TYR A 232 11.31 10.34 5.98
N PHE A 233 12.40 10.16 5.23
CA PHE A 233 13.62 10.98 5.28
C PHE A 233 14.01 11.48 3.89
#